data_AF-A0A954C157-F1
#
_entry.id   AF-A0A954C157-F1
#
_cell.length_a   1.000
_cell.length_b   1.000
_cell.length_c   1.000
_cell.angle_alpha   90.00
_cell.angle_beta   90.00
_cell.angle_gamma   90.00
#
_symmetry.space_group_name_H-M   'P 1'
#
loop_
_entity.id
_entity.type
_entity.pdbx_description
1 polymer ?
#
loop_
_entity_poly.entity_id
_entity_poly.type
_entity_poly.pdbx_seq_one_letter_code
_entity_poly.pdbx_strand_id
1 'polypeptide(L)'
;MLENFQLAAIVRQHGEVQLLRVPLLQALQTELADSWSDQYDDFVDDTEHIEFDAGYNPEQHELFVLEDYQPPEWLAGEDSTTAPDFDSIADLEEDDLTSIKGLAAFARDDEGDEVVLFQNFT
;
A
#
# COMPACT_ATOMS: atom_id res chain seq x y z
N MET A 1 13.98 2.39 -6.53
CA MET A 1 13.73 1.01 -6.05
C MET A 1 13.21 1.11 -4.64
N LEU A 2 12.03 0.55 -4.40
CA LEU A 2 11.41 0.50 -3.09
C LEU A 2 12.21 -0.40 -2.13
N GLU A 3 12.73 0.17 -1.06
CA GLU A 3 13.48 -0.55 -0.02
C GLU A 3 12.56 -1.08 1.07
N ASN A 4 13.03 -2.10 1.82
CA ASN A 4 12.29 -2.74 2.92
C ASN A 4 10.86 -3.20 2.56
N PHE A 5 10.59 -3.48 1.29
CA PHE A 5 9.27 -3.81 0.77
C PHE A 5 8.58 -4.94 1.55
N GLN A 6 7.50 -4.64 2.27
CA GLN A 6 6.63 -5.61 2.93
C GLN A 6 5.25 -5.58 2.28
N LEU A 7 4.59 -6.74 2.20
CA LEU A 7 3.26 -6.85 1.63
C LEU A 7 2.26 -7.29 2.69
N ALA A 8 1.13 -6.62 2.76
CA ALA A 8 0.01 -6.96 3.61
C ALA A 8 -1.29 -7.03 2.80
N ALA A 9 -2.19 -7.92 3.21
CA ALA A 9 -3.56 -7.96 2.74
C ALA A 9 -4.43 -7.06 3.63
N ILE A 10 -5.27 -6.25 3.00
CA ILE A 10 -6.30 -5.46 3.68
C ILE A 10 -7.53 -6.34 3.81
N VAL A 11 -7.88 -6.70 5.03
CA VAL A 11 -8.97 -7.62 5.34
C VAL A 11 -10.07 -6.89 6.07
N ARG A 12 -11.31 -7.08 5.64
CA ARG A 12 -12.49 -6.49 6.30
C ARG A 12 -13.43 -7.56 6.82
N GLN A 13 -13.44 -7.74 8.13
CA GLN A 13 -14.29 -8.71 8.84
C GLN A 13 -15.13 -8.01 9.90
N HIS A 14 -16.41 -8.38 10.01
CA HIS A 14 -17.33 -7.85 11.04
C HIS A 14 -17.42 -6.31 11.15
N GLY A 15 -17.04 -5.59 10.08
CA GLY A 15 -17.02 -4.12 10.06
C GLY A 15 -15.66 -3.50 10.39
N GLU A 16 -14.72 -4.28 10.88
CA GLU A 16 -13.35 -3.88 11.22
C GLU A 16 -12.41 -4.14 10.04
N VAL A 17 -11.37 -3.31 9.91
CA VAL A 17 -10.32 -3.44 8.91
C VAL A 17 -9.03 -3.80 9.61
N GLN A 18 -8.33 -4.81 9.10
CA GLN A 18 -7.06 -5.27 9.62
C GLN A 18 -6.06 -5.49 8.48
N LEU A 19 -4.77 -5.39 8.81
CA LEU A 19 -3.66 -5.71 7.93
C LEU A 19 -3.09 -7.06 8.32
N LEU A 20 -2.99 -7.97 7.36
CA LEU A 20 -2.37 -9.27 7.56
C LEU A 20 -1.15 -9.42 6.66
N ARG A 21 -0.01 -9.80 7.22
CA ARG A 21 1.22 -9.98 6.47
C ARG A 21 1.05 -11.08 5.42
N VAL A 22 1.45 -10.79 4.19
CA VAL A 22 1.60 -11.79 3.14
C VAL A 22 3.05 -12.30 3.19
N PRO A 23 3.30 -13.55 3.63
CA PRO A 23 4.66 -14.08 3.66
C PRO A 23 5.14 -14.33 2.23
N LEU A 24 6.22 -13.64 1.84
CA LEU A 24 6.81 -13.76 0.51
C LEU A 24 8.16 -14.47 0.58
N LEU A 25 8.47 -15.23 -0.46
CA LEU A 25 9.84 -15.67 -0.71
C LEU A 25 10.67 -14.47 -1.18
N GLN A 26 11.93 -14.38 -0.74
CA GLN A 26 12.80 -13.23 -1.04
C GLN A 26 12.85 -12.88 -2.54
N ALA A 27 12.94 -13.89 -3.42
CA ALA A 27 12.99 -13.65 -4.87
C ALA A 27 11.72 -12.96 -5.39
N LEU A 28 10.54 -13.37 -4.90
CA LEU A 28 9.26 -12.76 -5.26
C LEU A 28 9.11 -11.36 -4.65
N GLN A 29 9.58 -11.18 -3.42
CA GLN A 29 9.59 -9.89 -2.74
C GLN A 29 10.42 -8.86 -3.53
N THR A 30 11.60 -9.26 -4.03
CA THR A 30 12.43 -8.42 -4.89
C THR A 30 11.74 -8.10 -6.21
N GLU A 31 11.17 -9.09 -6.90
CA GLU A 31 10.47 -8.86 -8.16
C GLU A 31 9.25 -7.94 -8.01
N LEU A 32 8.51 -8.07 -6.90
CA LEU A 32 7.39 -7.17 -6.58
C LEU A 32 7.86 -5.76 -6.23
N ALA A 33 8.94 -5.64 -5.45
CA ALA A 33 9.53 -4.34 -5.12
C ALA A 33 9.98 -3.59 -6.37
N ASP A 34 10.61 -4.29 -7.33
CA ASP A 34 11.00 -3.72 -8.62
C ASP A 34 9.77 -3.27 -9.41
N SER A 35 8.80 -4.17 -9.59
CA SER A 35 7.60 -3.88 -10.37
C SER A 35 6.74 -2.75 -9.78
N TRP A 36 6.68 -2.63 -8.44
CA TRP A 36 5.95 -1.54 -7.78
C TRP A 36 6.76 -0.25 -7.74
N SER A 37 8.10 -0.32 -7.71
CA SER A 37 8.96 0.86 -7.89
C SER A 37 8.71 1.46 -9.26
N ASP A 38 8.77 0.66 -10.33
CA ASP A 38 8.53 1.16 -11.70
C ASP A 38 7.15 1.83 -11.82
N GLN A 39 6.11 1.27 -11.19
CA GLN A 39 4.77 1.87 -11.17
C GLN A 39 4.68 3.14 -10.33
N TYR A 40 5.40 3.20 -9.21
CA TYR A 40 5.46 4.38 -8.37
C TYR A 40 6.17 5.51 -9.10
N ASP A 41 7.34 5.23 -9.67
CA ASP A 41 8.15 6.17 -10.45
C ASP A 41 7.32 6.71 -11.63
N ASP A 42 6.67 5.83 -12.42
CA ASP A 42 5.76 6.23 -13.51
C ASP A 42 4.57 7.09 -13.03
N PHE A 43 4.15 6.94 -11.78
CA PHE A 43 3.03 7.68 -11.20
C PHE A 43 3.45 9.06 -10.70
N VAL A 44 4.63 9.19 -10.07
CA VAL A 44 5.09 10.47 -9.48
C VAL A 44 5.93 11.31 -10.44
N ASP A 45 6.63 10.70 -11.39
CA ASP A 45 7.51 11.41 -12.31
C ASP A 45 6.74 12.33 -13.25
N ASP A 46 7.33 13.50 -13.54
CA ASP A 46 6.82 14.52 -14.48
C ASP A 46 5.35 14.93 -14.23
N THR A 47 4.87 14.80 -12.99
CA THR A 47 3.47 15.04 -12.63
C THR A 47 3.28 16.27 -11.76
N GLU A 48 2.28 17.10 -12.08
CA GLU A 48 1.93 18.31 -11.35
C GLU A 48 1.07 17.98 -10.12
N HIS A 49 1.54 18.37 -8.94
CA HIS A 49 0.80 18.23 -7.70
C HIS A 49 -0.24 19.35 -7.56
N ILE A 50 -1.51 18.99 -7.47
CA ILE A 50 -2.65 19.91 -7.34
C ILE A 50 -3.45 19.62 -6.07
N GLU A 51 -4.12 20.65 -5.53
CA GLU A 51 -5.01 20.47 -4.39
C GLU A 51 -6.22 19.60 -4.76
N PHE A 52 -6.67 18.76 -3.83
CA PHE A 52 -7.86 17.94 -4.03
C PHE A 52 -9.13 18.77 -4.25
N ASP A 53 -9.82 18.53 -5.37
CA ASP A 53 -11.14 19.08 -5.68
C ASP A 53 -12.10 17.95 -6.11
N ALA A 54 -13.16 17.72 -5.32
CA ALA A 54 -14.14 16.67 -5.57
C ALA A 54 -14.97 16.87 -6.86
N GLY A 55 -14.97 18.07 -7.43
CA GLY A 55 -15.61 18.40 -8.70
C GLY A 55 -14.70 18.26 -9.91
N TYR A 56 -13.41 18.00 -9.72
CA TYR A 56 -12.41 17.94 -10.76
C TYR A 56 -11.90 16.50 -10.96
N ASN A 57 -11.57 16.17 -12.20
CA ASN A 57 -10.91 14.92 -12.54
C ASN A 57 -9.54 15.28 -13.10
N PRO A 58 -8.44 14.85 -12.45
CA PRO A 58 -7.10 15.25 -12.84
C PRO A 58 -6.78 14.77 -14.25
N GLU A 59 -6.03 15.58 -14.98
CA GLU A 59 -5.43 15.17 -16.24
C GLU A 59 -4.32 14.13 -16.00
N GLN A 60 -3.84 13.48 -17.06
CA GLN A 60 -2.83 12.41 -16.94
C GLN A 60 -1.51 12.87 -16.32
N HIS A 61 -1.25 14.18 -16.29
CA HIS A 61 -0.04 14.79 -15.76
C HIS A 61 -0.33 15.56 -14.46
N GLU A 62 -1.46 15.30 -13.80
CA GLU A 62 -1.83 15.93 -12.54
C GLU A 62 -2.09 14.86 -11.46
N LEU A 63 -1.65 15.14 -10.24
CA LEU A 63 -1.93 14.34 -9.06
C LEU A 63 -2.55 15.18 -7.97
N PHE A 64 -3.64 14.66 -7.40
CA PHE A 64 -4.18 15.25 -6.19
C PHE A 64 -3.28 14.97 -5.01
N VAL A 65 -2.97 16.03 -4.27
CA VAL A 65 -2.27 15.97 -2.99
C VAL A 65 -3.23 16.39 -1.89
N LEU A 66 -3.23 15.59 -0.82
CA LEU A 66 -3.93 15.88 0.42
C LEU A 66 -2.89 16.17 1.50
N GLU A 67 -2.73 17.44 1.84
CA GLU A 67 -1.90 17.83 2.97
C GLU A 67 -2.59 17.48 4.30
N ASP A 68 -1.80 17.18 5.34
CA ASP A 68 -2.27 16.84 6.69
C ASP A 68 -3.29 15.68 6.74
N TYR A 69 -3.27 14.78 5.74
CA TYR A 69 -4.12 13.61 5.74
C TYR A 69 -3.82 12.72 6.95
N GLN A 70 -4.86 12.44 7.74
CA GLN A 70 -4.75 11.51 8.84
C GLN A 70 -5.13 10.11 8.34
N PRO A 71 -4.18 9.16 8.29
CA PRO A 71 -4.52 7.79 7.95
C PRO A 71 -5.55 7.23 8.95
N PRO A 72 -6.42 6.32 8.50
CA PRO A 72 -7.37 5.67 9.39
C PRO A 72 -6.62 4.89 10.47
N GLU A 73 -7.27 4.68 11.63
CA GLU A 73 -6.64 4.09 12.83
C GLU A 73 -5.94 2.74 12.56
N TRP A 74 -6.49 1.90 11.67
CA TRP A 74 -5.90 0.60 11.31
C TRP A 74 -4.59 0.69 10.50
N LEU A 75 -4.28 1.86 9.96
CA LEU A 75 -3.05 2.15 9.20
C LEU A 75 -2.14 3.14 9.97
N ALA A 76 -2.71 3.90 10.90
CA ALA A 76 -2.00 4.95 11.60
C ALA A 76 -0.90 4.37 12.48
N GLY A 77 0.35 4.72 12.16
CA GLY A 77 1.53 4.22 12.88
C GLY A 77 2.11 2.93 12.31
N GLU A 78 1.58 2.45 11.18
CA GLU A 78 2.12 1.31 10.46
C GLU A 78 3.07 1.74 9.35
N ASP A 79 4.19 1.04 9.23
CA ASP A 79 5.26 1.33 8.28
C ASP A 79 6.01 0.05 7.83
N SER A 80 7.04 0.22 7.01
CA SER A 80 7.84 -0.91 6.50
C SER A 80 8.56 -1.71 7.60
N THR A 81 8.73 -1.14 8.80
CA THR A 81 9.39 -1.76 9.96
C THR A 81 8.42 -2.46 10.90
N THR A 82 7.16 -2.03 10.99
CA THR A 82 6.11 -2.69 11.79
C THR A 82 5.38 -3.78 11.01
N ALA A 83 5.28 -3.65 9.68
CA ALA A 83 4.59 -4.62 8.83
C ALA A 83 5.05 -6.09 8.95
N PRO A 84 6.34 -6.40 9.22
CA PRO A 84 6.78 -7.78 9.47
C PRO A 84 6.12 -8.42 10.70
N ASP A 85 5.63 -7.62 11.66
CA ASP A 85 5.03 -8.07 12.91
C ASP A 85 3.51 -8.32 12.82
N PHE A 86 2.88 -8.05 11.65
CA PHE A 86 1.46 -8.36 11.46
C PHE A 86 1.18 -9.87 11.50
N ASP A 87 -0.03 -10.22 11.93
CA ASP A 87 -0.53 -11.57 11.85
C ASP A 87 -0.51 -12.07 10.40
N SER A 88 -0.21 -13.35 10.21
CA SER A 88 -0.01 -13.91 8.89
C SER A 88 -1.35 -14.14 8.18
N ILE A 89 -1.43 -13.81 6.90
CA ILE A 89 -2.59 -14.18 6.06
C ILE A 89 -2.77 -15.70 5.97
N ALA A 90 -1.72 -16.49 6.27
CA ALA A 90 -1.79 -17.94 6.29
C ALA A 90 -2.68 -18.50 7.42
N ASP A 91 -3.00 -17.70 8.43
CA ASP A 91 -3.84 -18.09 9.56
C ASP A 91 -5.34 -17.85 9.29
N LEU A 92 -5.70 -17.24 8.14
CA LEU A 92 -7.08 -17.10 7.69
C LEU A 92 -7.69 -18.45 7.27
N GLU A 93 -8.94 -18.67 7.63
CA GLU A 93 -9.73 -19.79 7.12
C GLU A 93 -10.10 -19.56 5.64
N GLU A 94 -10.26 -20.63 4.85
CA GLU A 94 -10.54 -20.52 3.41
C GLU A 94 -11.81 -19.71 3.10
N ASP A 95 -12.85 -19.85 3.93
CA ASP A 95 -14.11 -19.12 3.78
C ASP A 95 -13.93 -17.59 3.97
N ASP A 96 -12.90 -17.20 4.71
CA ASP A 96 -12.58 -15.79 4.99
C ASP A 96 -11.75 -15.13 3.88
N LEU A 97 -11.30 -15.85 2.85
CA LEU A 97 -10.55 -15.22 1.74
C LEU A 97 -11.38 -14.16 1.01
N THR A 98 -12.71 -14.30 1.01
CA THR A 98 -13.64 -13.30 0.45
C THR A 98 -13.66 -11.97 1.22
N SER A 99 -13.10 -11.95 2.44
CA SER A 99 -12.98 -10.76 3.27
C SER A 99 -11.77 -9.87 2.90
N ILE A 100 -10.84 -10.38 2.08
CA ILE A 100 -9.72 -9.59 1.52
C ILE A 100 -10.28 -8.55 0.54
N LYS A 101 -9.86 -7.29 0.68
CA LYS A 101 -10.31 -6.15 -0.13
C LYS A 101 -9.21 -5.55 -1.00
N GLY A 102 -7.96 -5.89 -0.74
CA GLY A 102 -6.82 -5.40 -1.51
C GLY A 102 -5.51 -5.76 -0.83
N LEU A 103 -4.44 -5.19 -1.36
CA LEU A 103 -3.09 -5.24 -0.81
C LEU A 103 -2.62 -3.84 -0.45
N ALA A 104 -1.80 -3.78 0.59
CA ALA A 104 -0.95 -2.64 0.91
C ALA A 104 0.50 -3.09 0.86
N ALA A 105 1.35 -2.37 0.13
CA ALA A 105 2.79 -2.51 0.25
C ALA A 105 3.34 -1.38 1.11
N PHE A 106 4.19 -1.74 2.06
CA PHE A 106 4.91 -0.81 2.93
C PHE A 106 6.37 -0.84 2.52
N ALA A 107 6.94 0.30 2.17
CA ALA A 107 8.31 0.40 1.70
C ALA A 107 8.90 1.77 2.00
N ARG A 108 10.17 1.93 1.66
CA ARG A 108 10.82 3.25 1.59
C ARG A 108 11.14 3.58 0.15
N ASP A 109 10.95 4.83 -0.24
CA ASP A 109 11.45 5.32 -1.52
C ASP A 109 12.97 5.53 -1.49
N ASP A 110 13.52 6.09 -2.57
CA ASP A 110 14.95 6.34 -2.73
C ASP A 110 15.48 7.51 -1.88
N GLU A 111 14.58 8.40 -1.42
CA GLU A 111 14.89 9.44 -0.44
C GLU A 111 14.88 8.90 1.01
N GLY A 112 14.32 7.70 1.20
CA GLY A 112 14.22 7.00 2.47
C GLY A 112 12.93 7.32 3.22
N ASP A 113 11.97 7.98 2.58
CA ASP A 113 10.67 8.30 3.14
C ASP A 113 9.75 7.07 3.10
N GLU A 114 8.93 6.90 4.14
CA GLU A 114 7.99 5.77 4.21
C GLU A 114 6.83 5.99 3.23
N VAL A 115 6.62 5.01 2.37
CA VAL A 115 5.57 4.99 1.36
C VAL A 115 4.66 3.78 1.59
N VAL A 116 3.36 4.03 1.48
CA VAL A 116 2.35 2.97 1.46
C VAL A 116 1.62 3.00 0.13
N LEU A 117 1.72 1.90 -0.60
CA LEU A 117 1.12 1.73 -1.92
C LEU A 117 -0.06 0.77 -1.81
N PHE A 118 -1.13 1.03 -2.56
CA PHE A 118 -2.36 0.25 -2.48
C PHE A 118 -2.73 -0.37 -3.82
N GLN A 119 -3.10 -1.66 -3.79
CA GLN A 119 -3.68 -2.34 -4.95
C GLN A 119 -5.04 -2.93 -4.56
N ASN A 120 -6.08 -2.52 -5.27
CA ASN A 120 -7.43 -3.09 -5.11
C ASN A 120 -7.63 -4.29 -6.06
N PHE A 121 -8.42 -5.27 -5.65
CA PHE A 121 -8.73 -6.49 -6.42
C PHE A 121 -10.05 -6.44 -7.21
N THR A 122 -10.74 -5.31 -7.22
CA THR A 122 -12.04 -5.02 -7.89
C THR A 122 -12.69 -6.16 -8.69
#